data_AF-A0A5C6L4V7-F1
#
_entry.id   AF-A0A5C6L4V7-F1
#
_cell.length_a   1.000
_cell.length_b   1.000
_cell.length_c   1.000
_cell.angle_alpha   90.00
_cell.angle_beta   90.00
_cell.angle_gamma   90.00
#
_symmetry.space_group_name_H-M   'P 1'
#
loop_
_entity.id
_entity.type
_entity.pdbx_description
1 polymer ?
#
loop_
_entity_poly.entity_id
_entity_poly.type
_entity_poly.pdbx_seq_one_letter_code
_entity_poly.pdbx_strand_id
1 'polypeptide(L)'
;MDTLQLVIDSISKIAIIPQSISQGISPQPIACLDALHKLGVVLIALFNLIFSIYLYKTNKINQKIKDMKVNRQNLLNILILNHKLNDFYKIFACIHTECQILLNTEIGEEKRKEQANGKLEELFIQLNLEFITTLRAVDIKLSDEILSISDTLQSKLSENIFDNGVNLHVRDKYDELIQTPISNAEIEILKKLYEFS
;
A
#
# COMPACT_ATOMS: atom_id res chain seq x y z
N MET A 1 8.00 27.23 11.28
CA MET A 1 7.07 28.34 11.57
C MET A 1 7.45 29.50 10.65
N ASP A 2 7.37 29.35 9.31
CA ASP A 2 8.25 30.20 8.46
C ASP A 2 7.62 30.74 7.18
N THR A 3 6.59 30.12 6.59
CA THR A 3 6.03 30.61 5.32
C THR A 3 5.01 31.73 5.49
N LEU A 4 4.19 31.69 6.54
CA LEU A 4 3.21 32.74 6.87
C LEU A 4 3.90 34.01 7.38
N GLN A 5 4.97 33.85 8.17
CA GLN A 5 5.76 34.98 8.68
C GLN A 5 6.45 35.72 7.52
N LEU A 6 7.04 34.98 6.57
CA LEU A 6 7.66 35.55 5.37
C LEU A 6 6.69 36.32 4.47
N VAL A 7 5.44 35.84 4.36
CA VAL A 7 4.39 36.52 3.58
C VAL A 7 3.94 37.79 4.30
N ILE A 8 3.75 37.76 5.62
CA ILE A 8 3.39 38.94 6.42
C ILE A 8 4.50 40.00 6.38
N ASP A 9 5.77 39.58 6.48
CA ASP A 9 6.93 40.47 6.39
C ASP A 9 7.13 41.07 5.00
N SER A 10 6.74 40.34 3.95
CA SER A 10 6.78 40.86 2.57
C SER A 10 5.69 41.91 2.33
N ILE A 11 4.50 41.73 2.93
CA ILE A 11 3.39 42.69 2.81
C ILE A 11 3.66 43.95 3.65
N SER A 12 4.23 43.80 4.85
CA SER A 12 4.55 44.93 5.74
C SER A 12 5.65 45.84 5.17
N LYS A 13 6.64 45.28 4.45
CA LYS A 13 7.66 46.08 3.75
C LYS A 13 7.14 46.87 2.56
N ILE A 14 6.07 46.41 1.90
CA ILE A 14 5.43 47.15 0.80
C ILE A 14 4.62 48.36 1.34
N ALA A 15 4.17 48.31 2.59
CA ALA A 15 3.36 49.37 3.20
C ALA A 15 4.16 50.60 3.69
N ILE A 16 5.49 50.56 3.68
CA ILE A 16 6.35 51.65 4.18
C ILE A 16 7.23 52.18 3.06
N ILE A 17 6.63 52.96 2.15
CA ILE A 17 7.37 53.91 1.31
C ILE A 17 7.09 55.30 1.88
N PRO A 18 8.11 56.07 2.31
CA PRO A 18 7.87 57.37 2.94
C PRO A 18 7.32 58.37 1.92
N GLN A 19 6.14 58.94 2.21
CA GLN A 19 5.63 60.13 1.55
C GLN A 19 6.51 61.34 1.91
N SER A 20 7.49 61.67 1.07
CA SER A 20 8.04 63.04 1.03
C SER A 20 8.84 63.30 -0.25
N ILE A 21 8.16 63.68 -1.33
CA ILE A 21 8.74 64.58 -2.35
C ILE A 21 7.68 65.61 -2.71
N SER A 22 7.89 66.83 -2.23
CA SER A 22 7.08 68.02 -2.50
C SER A 22 7.52 68.67 -3.82
N GLN A 23 6.51 68.94 -4.65
CA GLN A 23 6.36 70.06 -5.60
C GLN A 23 7.26 70.15 -6.86
N GLY A 24 6.56 70.14 -8.00
CA GLY A 24 6.94 70.85 -9.22
C GLY A 24 6.99 69.95 -10.46
N ILE A 25 6.05 70.16 -11.40
CA ILE A 25 6.03 69.80 -12.85
C ILE A 25 4.77 68.98 -13.25
N SER A 26 3.88 69.64 -14.01
CA SER A 26 2.86 69.15 -14.96
C SER A 26 1.90 67.98 -14.57
N PRO A 27 0.56 68.10 -14.67
CA PRO A 27 -0.39 67.15 -14.05
C PRO A 27 -0.70 65.86 -14.85
N GLN A 28 -0.04 65.59 -15.98
CA GLN A 28 -0.45 64.48 -16.86
C GLN A 28 0.22 63.09 -16.61
N PRO A 29 1.48 62.94 -16.13
CA PRO A 29 2.10 61.60 -16.04
C PRO A 29 1.71 60.81 -14.78
N ILE A 30 1.27 61.49 -13.72
CA ILE A 30 1.07 60.91 -12.38
C ILE A 30 -0.26 60.16 -12.29
N ALA A 31 -1.30 60.67 -12.97
CA ALA A 31 -2.63 60.05 -12.98
C ALA A 31 -2.66 58.71 -13.73
N CYS A 32 -1.90 58.60 -14.83
CA CYS A 32 -1.78 57.35 -15.60
C CYS A 32 -1.06 56.26 -14.78
N LEU A 33 0.03 56.63 -14.10
CA LEU A 33 0.79 55.74 -13.23
C LEU A 33 -0.04 55.24 -12.04
N ASP A 34 -0.81 56.12 -11.40
CA ASP A 34 -1.68 55.76 -10.26
C ASP A 34 -2.86 54.87 -10.69
N ALA A 35 -3.44 55.12 -11.87
CA ALA A 35 -4.47 54.25 -12.45
C ALA A 35 -3.91 52.84 -12.75
N LEU A 36 -2.69 52.76 -13.30
CA LEU A 36 -2.02 51.50 -13.63
C LEU A 36 -1.62 50.72 -12.37
N HIS A 37 -1.18 51.41 -11.32
CA HIS A 37 -0.89 50.82 -10.01
C HIS A 37 -2.15 50.24 -9.36
N LYS A 38 -3.26 50.99 -9.33
CA LYS A 38 -4.56 50.51 -8.82
C LYS A 38 -5.06 49.30 -9.59
N LEU A 39 -4.93 49.31 -10.92
CA LEU A 39 -5.31 48.18 -11.77
C LEU A 39 -4.42 46.95 -11.48
N GLY A 40 -3.12 47.16 -11.26
CA GLY A 40 -2.19 46.12 -10.83
C GLY A 40 -2.57 45.48 -9.49
N VAL A 41 -2.92 46.29 -8.48
CA VAL A 41 -3.37 45.79 -7.16
C VAL A 41 -4.63 44.94 -7.28
N VAL A 42 -5.61 45.37 -8.08
CA VAL A 42 -6.86 44.61 -8.33
C VAL A 42 -6.56 43.28 -9.02
N LEU A 43 -5.67 43.28 -10.02
CA LEU A 43 -5.26 42.06 -10.71
C LEU A 43 -4.54 41.09 -9.76
N ILE A 44 -3.59 41.58 -8.96
CA ILE A 44 -2.88 40.75 -7.96
C ILE A 44 -3.87 40.12 -6.98
N ALA A 45 -4.85 40.90 -6.49
CA ALA A 45 -5.90 40.39 -5.60
C ALA A 45 -6.74 39.30 -6.27
N LEU A 46 -7.09 39.46 -7.55
CA LEU A 46 -7.83 38.47 -8.32
C LEU A 46 -7.03 37.17 -8.54
N PHE A 47 -5.75 37.30 -8.90
CA PHE A 47 -4.85 36.15 -9.04
C PHE A 47 -4.68 35.39 -7.73
N ASN A 48 -4.49 36.10 -6.60
CA ASN A 48 -4.41 35.49 -5.28
C ASN A 48 -5.70 34.77 -4.89
N LEU A 49 -6.86 35.31 -5.23
CA LEU A 49 -8.16 34.68 -5.00
C LEU A 49 -8.29 33.38 -5.80
N ILE A 50 -7.97 33.40 -7.10
CA ILE A 50 -8.02 32.22 -7.97
C ILE A 50 -7.04 31.14 -7.47
N PHE A 51 -5.81 31.54 -7.14
CA PHE A 51 -4.78 30.62 -6.65
C PHE A 51 -5.17 29.99 -5.29
N SER A 52 -5.78 30.78 -4.40
CA SER A 52 -6.29 30.28 -3.11
C SER A 52 -7.40 29.24 -3.31
N ILE A 53 -8.34 29.48 -4.23
CA ILE A 53 -9.42 28.51 -4.55
C ILE A 53 -8.83 27.23 -5.15
N TYR A 54 -7.86 27.37 -6.07
CA TYR A 54 -7.18 26.24 -6.69
C TYR A 54 -6.45 25.38 -5.66
N LEU A 55 -5.61 26.00 -4.82
CA LEU A 55 -4.89 25.30 -3.75
C LEU A 55 -5.83 24.64 -2.75
N TYR A 56 -6.93 25.30 -2.39
CA TYR A 56 -7.92 24.71 -1.48
C TYR A 56 -8.55 23.44 -2.07
N LYS A 57 -8.96 23.46 -3.35
CA LYS A 57 -9.51 22.26 -4.01
C LYS A 57 -8.49 21.13 -4.09
N THR A 58 -7.27 21.45 -4.51
CA THR A 58 -6.18 20.46 -4.63
C THR A 58 -5.81 19.87 -3.26
N ASN A 59 -5.66 20.71 -2.23
CA ASN A 59 -5.39 20.23 -0.87
C ASN A 59 -6.53 19.39 -0.32
N LYS A 60 -7.80 19.75 -0.56
CA LYS A 60 -8.95 18.96 -0.12
C LYS A 60 -8.98 17.57 -0.78
N ILE A 61 -8.66 17.47 -2.06
CA ILE A 61 -8.55 16.18 -2.77
C ILE A 61 -7.39 15.36 -2.20
N ASN A 62 -6.21 15.97 -2.05
CA ASN A 62 -5.03 15.31 -1.51
C ASN A 62 -5.26 14.82 -0.07
N GLN A 63 -5.94 15.61 0.76
CA GLN A 63 -6.30 15.23 2.12
C GLN A 63 -7.26 14.05 2.13
N LYS A 64 -8.29 14.04 1.28
CA LYS A 64 -9.21 12.89 1.15
C LYS A 64 -8.47 11.61 0.76
N ILE A 65 -7.52 11.68 -0.17
CA ILE A 65 -6.70 10.53 -0.58
C ILE A 65 -5.84 10.04 0.60
N LYS A 66 -5.20 10.97 1.33
CA LYS A 66 -4.40 10.65 2.52
C LYS A 66 -5.23 9.97 3.60
N ASP A 67 -6.41 10.52 3.90
CA ASP A 67 -7.32 9.98 4.92
C ASP A 67 -7.83 8.59 4.52
N MET A 68 -8.14 8.35 3.24
CA MET A 68 -8.50 7.02 2.73
C MET A 68 -7.35 6.02 2.89
N LYS A 69 -6.11 6.43 2.61
CA LYS A 69 -4.93 5.57 2.80
C LYS A 69 -4.74 5.19 4.27
N VAL A 70 -4.80 6.18 5.18
CA VAL A 70 -4.70 5.96 6.62
C VAL A 70 -5.83 5.05 7.12
N ASN A 71 -7.06 5.24 6.62
CA ASN A 71 -8.18 4.37 6.98
C ASN A 71 -7.97 2.91 6.52
N ARG A 72 -7.44 2.70 5.30
CA ARG A 72 -7.11 1.35 4.81
C ARG A 72 -6.00 0.70 5.65
N GLN A 73 -4.96 1.44 6.01
CA GLN A 73 -3.89 0.96 6.89
C GLN A 73 -4.44 0.58 8.27
N ASN A 74 -5.31 1.42 8.85
CA ASN A 74 -5.98 1.12 10.10
C ASN A 74 -6.88 -0.12 9.99
N LEU A 75 -7.64 -0.27 8.90
CA LEU A 75 -8.45 -1.47 8.65
C LEU A 75 -7.61 -2.73 8.52
N LEU A 76 -6.46 -2.67 7.82
CA LEU A 76 -5.51 -3.78 7.77
C LEU A 76 -5.03 -4.16 9.18
N ASN A 77 -4.57 -3.17 9.96
CA ASN A 77 -4.07 -3.39 11.31
C ASN A 77 -5.12 -4.00 12.23
N ILE A 78 -6.37 -3.53 12.14
CA ILE A 78 -7.47 -4.01 13.00
C ILE A 78 -7.99 -5.37 12.52
N LEU A 79 -8.34 -5.53 11.25
CA LEU A 79 -9.02 -6.73 10.76
C LEU A 79 -8.04 -7.87 10.50
N ILE A 80 -6.88 -7.57 9.92
CA ILE A 80 -5.98 -8.62 9.43
C ILE A 80 -4.94 -8.95 10.50
N LEU A 81 -4.18 -7.97 10.99
CA LEU A 81 -3.13 -8.23 11.98
C LEU A 81 -3.70 -8.74 13.31
N ASN A 82 -4.79 -8.13 13.83
CA ASN A 82 -5.31 -8.53 15.14
C ASN A 82 -6.23 -9.74 15.13
N HIS A 83 -6.98 -10.00 14.04
CA HIS A 83 -8.00 -11.06 14.03
C HIS A 83 -7.71 -12.22 13.10
N LYS A 84 -6.99 -12.03 11.99
CA LYS A 84 -6.82 -13.07 10.95
C LYS A 84 -5.41 -13.60 10.80
N LEU A 85 -4.41 -12.89 11.33
CA LEU A 85 -3.02 -13.33 11.23
C LEU A 85 -2.76 -14.64 12.01
N ASN A 86 -3.48 -14.87 13.10
CA ASN A 86 -3.41 -16.14 13.83
C ASN A 86 -3.93 -17.31 13.00
N ASP A 87 -5.03 -17.10 12.27
CA ASP A 87 -5.60 -18.12 11.38
C ASP A 87 -4.62 -18.42 10.23
N PHE A 88 -4.01 -17.37 9.65
CA PHE A 88 -2.93 -17.51 8.66
C PHE A 88 -1.79 -18.40 9.17
N TYR A 89 -1.22 -18.11 10.34
CA TYR A 89 -0.11 -18.91 10.88
C TYR A 89 -0.52 -20.35 11.18
N LYS A 90 -1.74 -20.58 11.68
CA LYS A 90 -2.26 -21.94 11.89
C LYS A 90 -2.37 -22.71 10.59
N ILE A 91 -2.88 -22.09 9.54
CA ILE A 91 -3.02 -22.73 8.23
C ILE A 91 -1.64 -23.11 7.68
N PHE A 92 -0.65 -22.21 7.72
CA PHE A 92 0.71 -22.51 7.27
C PHE A 92 1.39 -23.60 8.12
N ALA A 93 1.18 -23.60 9.43
CA ALA A 93 1.66 -24.69 10.29
C ALA A 93 1.03 -26.05 9.94
N CYS A 94 -0.27 -26.07 9.61
CA CYS A 94 -0.94 -27.26 9.11
C CYS A 94 -0.38 -27.70 7.75
N ILE A 95 -0.17 -26.78 6.80
CA ILE A 95 0.44 -27.07 5.49
C ILE A 95 1.78 -27.77 5.67
N HIS A 96 2.64 -27.23 6.54
CA HIS A 96 3.94 -27.85 6.85
C HIS A 96 3.78 -29.25 7.44
N THR A 97 2.88 -29.42 8.42
CA THR A 97 2.66 -30.69 9.13
C THR A 97 2.14 -31.77 8.19
N GLU A 98 1.10 -31.47 7.42
CA GLU A 98 0.49 -32.44 6.49
C GLU A 98 1.48 -32.86 5.39
N CYS A 99 2.35 -31.95 4.94
CA CYS A 99 3.39 -32.30 3.98
C CYS A 99 4.42 -33.29 4.53
N GLN A 100 4.61 -33.40 5.85
CA GLN A 100 5.59 -34.34 6.43
C GLN A 100 5.25 -35.80 6.12
N ILE A 101 4.00 -36.12 5.76
CA ILE A 101 3.61 -37.47 5.33
C ILE A 101 4.43 -37.94 4.12
N LEU A 102 4.94 -37.02 3.29
CA LEU A 102 5.77 -37.34 2.12
C LEU A 102 7.09 -38.01 2.50
N LEU A 103 7.58 -37.79 3.73
CA LEU A 103 8.78 -38.40 4.30
C LEU A 103 8.55 -39.81 4.85
N ASN A 104 7.29 -40.22 5.06
CA ASN A 104 6.98 -41.47 5.73
C ASN A 104 7.12 -42.68 4.80
N THR A 105 8.20 -43.44 4.91
CA THR A 105 8.43 -44.62 4.06
C THR A 105 7.52 -45.82 4.37
N GLU A 106 6.75 -45.80 5.46
CA GLU A 106 5.84 -46.90 5.84
C GLU A 106 4.57 -46.94 4.98
N ILE A 107 4.19 -45.80 4.39
CA ILE A 107 3.01 -45.67 3.52
C ILE A 107 3.48 -45.77 2.07
N GLY A 108 2.71 -46.41 1.18
CA GLY A 108 3.04 -46.46 -0.26
C GLY A 108 3.12 -45.06 -0.89
N GLU A 109 4.05 -44.85 -1.82
CA GLU A 109 4.34 -43.54 -2.42
C GLU A 109 3.11 -42.83 -2.98
N GLU A 110 2.34 -43.51 -3.84
CA GLU A 110 1.10 -42.98 -4.43
C GLU A 110 0.12 -42.50 -3.35
N LYS A 111 -0.04 -43.30 -2.29
CA LYS A 111 -0.95 -42.97 -1.20
C LYS A 111 -0.48 -41.74 -0.41
N ARG A 112 0.83 -41.55 -0.23
CA ARG A 112 1.38 -40.35 0.43
C ARG A 112 1.15 -39.10 -0.42
N LYS A 113 1.39 -39.21 -1.74
CA LYS A 113 1.17 -38.11 -2.70
C LYS A 113 -0.29 -37.68 -2.72
N GLU A 114 -1.21 -38.65 -2.84
CA GLU A 114 -2.65 -38.40 -2.82
C GLU A 114 -3.11 -37.77 -1.50
N GLN A 115 -2.67 -38.30 -0.36
CA GLN A 115 -3.02 -37.76 0.96
C GLN A 115 -2.49 -36.33 1.17
N ALA A 116 -1.23 -36.08 0.83
CA ALA A 116 -0.63 -34.75 0.95
C ALA A 116 -1.35 -33.73 0.06
N ASN A 117 -1.56 -34.06 -1.23
CA ASN A 117 -2.20 -33.14 -2.16
C ASN A 117 -3.66 -32.86 -1.79
N GLY A 118 -4.44 -33.88 -1.40
CA GLY A 118 -5.82 -33.69 -0.96
C GLY A 118 -5.93 -32.78 0.27
N LYS A 119 -5.02 -32.93 1.24
CA LYS A 119 -4.96 -32.04 2.41
C LYS A 119 -4.51 -30.63 2.06
N LEU A 120 -3.56 -30.48 1.14
CA LEU A 120 -3.14 -29.17 0.65
C LEU A 120 -4.30 -28.43 -0.01
N GLU A 121 -5.08 -29.10 -0.88
CA GLU A 121 -6.26 -28.48 -1.51
C GLU A 121 -7.26 -27.96 -0.48
N GLU A 122 -7.58 -28.75 0.55
CA GLU A 122 -8.45 -28.32 1.66
C GLU A 122 -7.88 -27.08 2.38
N LEU A 123 -6.58 -27.07 2.67
CA LEU A 123 -5.92 -25.97 3.38
C LEU A 123 -5.83 -24.69 2.53
N PHE A 124 -5.62 -24.79 1.23
CA PHE A 124 -5.63 -23.63 0.32
C PHE A 124 -7.03 -23.04 0.16
N ILE A 125 -8.07 -23.89 0.13
CA ILE A 125 -9.46 -23.43 0.18
C ILE A 125 -9.72 -22.68 1.49
N GLN A 126 -9.25 -23.22 2.62
CA GLN A 126 -9.39 -22.59 3.93
C GLN A 126 -8.64 -21.24 3.98
N LEU A 127 -7.41 -21.17 3.46
CA LEU A 127 -6.64 -19.93 3.35
C LEU A 127 -7.42 -18.86 2.57
N ASN A 128 -8.03 -19.25 1.46
CA ASN A 128 -8.80 -18.34 0.64
C ASN A 128 -10.03 -17.79 1.37
N LEU A 129 -10.79 -18.68 2.02
CA LEU A 129 -12.03 -18.30 2.72
C LEU A 129 -11.76 -17.51 4.00
N GLU A 130 -10.82 -17.96 4.83
CA GLU A 130 -10.61 -17.39 6.16
C GLU A 130 -9.74 -16.13 6.15
N PHE A 131 -8.78 -16.06 5.22
CA PHE A 131 -7.80 -14.98 5.17
C PHE A 131 -7.98 -14.07 3.94
N ILE A 132 -7.83 -14.60 2.72
CA ILE A 132 -7.77 -13.81 1.48
C ILE A 132 -9.09 -13.07 1.24
N THR A 133 -10.24 -13.73 1.44
CA THR A 133 -11.56 -13.10 1.29
C THR A 133 -11.74 -11.92 2.25
N THR A 134 -11.24 -12.05 3.49
CA THR A 134 -11.27 -10.95 4.47
C THR A 134 -10.37 -9.80 4.02
N LEU A 135 -9.19 -10.12 3.48
CA LEU A 135 -8.23 -9.13 2.98
C LEU A 135 -8.80 -8.32 1.81
N ARG A 136 -9.60 -8.96 0.95
CA ARG A 136 -10.29 -8.31 -0.17
C ARG A 136 -11.22 -7.18 0.26
N ALA A 137 -11.82 -7.29 1.45
CA ALA A 137 -12.65 -6.22 2.02
C ALA A 137 -11.83 -5.00 2.46
N VAL A 138 -10.53 -5.19 2.76
CA VAL A 138 -9.60 -4.11 3.13
C VAL A 138 -9.00 -3.47 1.88
N ASP A 139 -8.40 -4.28 1.01
CA ASP A 139 -7.80 -3.83 -0.23
C ASP A 139 -7.78 -4.95 -1.29
N ILE A 140 -8.43 -4.67 -2.43
CA ILE A 140 -8.57 -5.63 -3.52
C ILE A 140 -7.21 -5.98 -4.12
N LYS A 141 -6.33 -4.98 -4.31
CA LYS A 141 -5.05 -5.19 -4.98
C LYS A 141 -4.13 -6.06 -4.13
N LEU A 142 -4.04 -5.75 -2.83
CA LEU A 142 -3.27 -6.56 -1.89
C LEU A 142 -3.80 -8.01 -1.81
N SER A 143 -5.13 -8.17 -1.79
CA SER A 143 -5.77 -9.48 -1.82
C SER A 143 -5.43 -10.27 -3.08
N ASP A 144 -5.48 -9.64 -4.25
CA ASP A 144 -5.19 -10.30 -5.52
C ASP A 144 -3.70 -10.70 -5.61
N GLU A 145 -2.79 -9.87 -5.08
CA GLU A 145 -1.36 -10.20 -4.99
C GLU A 145 -1.12 -11.43 -4.09
N ILE A 146 -1.76 -11.50 -2.92
CA ILE A 146 -1.63 -12.64 -1.99
C ILE A 146 -2.28 -13.91 -2.55
N LEU A 147 -3.43 -13.79 -3.22
CA LEU A 147 -4.07 -14.90 -3.91
C LEU A 147 -3.14 -15.48 -4.98
N SER A 148 -2.51 -14.62 -5.78
CA SER A 148 -1.56 -15.08 -6.81
C SER A 148 -0.36 -15.83 -6.22
N ILE A 149 0.16 -15.41 -5.06
CA ILE A 149 1.24 -16.13 -4.37
C ILE A 149 0.74 -17.51 -3.91
N SER A 150 -0.45 -17.56 -3.32
CA SER A 150 -1.08 -18.80 -2.86
C SER A 150 -1.31 -19.79 -4.01
N ASP A 151 -1.88 -19.33 -5.13
CA ASP A 151 -2.14 -20.17 -6.31
C ASP A 151 -0.84 -20.70 -6.93
N THR A 152 0.20 -19.84 -6.97
CA THR A 152 1.53 -20.23 -7.46
C THR A 152 2.15 -21.30 -6.56
N LEU A 153 2.03 -21.15 -5.24
CA LEU A 153 2.50 -22.16 -4.29
C LEU A 153 1.74 -23.48 -4.49
N GLN A 154 0.41 -23.44 -4.58
CA GLN A 154 -0.41 -24.64 -4.78
C GLN A 154 -0.01 -25.39 -6.05
N SER A 155 0.12 -24.68 -7.18
CA SER A 155 0.56 -25.29 -8.45
C SER A 155 1.93 -25.94 -8.29
N LYS A 156 2.90 -25.22 -7.72
CA LYS A 156 4.27 -25.70 -7.55
C LYS A 156 4.35 -26.92 -6.63
N LEU A 157 3.59 -26.93 -5.54
CA LEU A 157 3.55 -28.08 -4.64
C LEU A 157 2.93 -29.29 -5.33
N SER A 158 1.82 -29.11 -6.06
CA SER A 158 1.18 -30.21 -6.80
C SER A 158 2.13 -30.78 -7.86
N GLU A 159 2.77 -29.93 -8.65
CA GLU A 159 3.78 -30.33 -9.65
C GLU A 159 4.93 -31.11 -9.00
N ASN A 160 5.49 -30.61 -7.90
CA ASN A 160 6.60 -31.25 -7.20
C ASN A 160 6.20 -32.59 -6.55
N ILE A 161 4.97 -32.70 -6.02
CA ILE A 161 4.45 -33.92 -5.40
C ILE A 161 4.28 -35.03 -6.43
N PHE A 162 3.80 -34.72 -7.63
CA PHE A 162 3.53 -35.69 -8.68
C PHE A 162 4.68 -35.85 -9.69
N ASP A 163 5.85 -35.24 -9.45
CA ASP A 163 7.04 -35.47 -10.26
C ASP A 163 7.60 -36.88 -9.99
N ASN A 164 7.48 -37.76 -10.99
CA ASN A 164 7.98 -39.13 -10.94
C ASN A 164 9.51 -39.23 -10.95
N GLY A 165 10.22 -38.15 -11.30
CA GLY A 165 11.68 -38.08 -11.28
C GLY A 165 12.26 -37.74 -9.91
N VAL A 166 11.42 -37.38 -8.94
CA VAL A 166 11.84 -36.88 -7.63
C VAL A 166 11.41 -37.82 -6.53
N ASN A 167 12.32 -38.04 -5.59
CA ASN A 167 12.04 -38.85 -4.43
C ASN A 167 11.87 -38.02 -3.15
N LEU A 168 10.63 -37.71 -2.81
CA LEU A 168 10.29 -36.80 -1.71
C LEU A 168 10.47 -37.40 -0.30
N HIS A 169 10.80 -38.69 -0.17
CA HIS A 169 11.23 -39.22 1.14
C HIS A 169 12.68 -38.89 1.47
N VAL A 170 13.47 -38.44 0.48
CA VAL A 170 14.82 -37.94 0.70
C VAL A 170 14.70 -36.53 1.27
N ARG A 171 15.21 -36.33 2.49
CA ARG A 171 15.10 -35.06 3.24
C ARG A 171 15.53 -33.86 2.40
N ASP A 172 16.68 -33.93 1.75
CA ASP A 172 17.20 -32.80 0.96
C ASP A 172 16.23 -32.39 -0.17
N LYS A 173 15.60 -33.38 -0.83
CA LYS A 173 14.63 -33.12 -1.90
C LYS A 173 13.30 -32.62 -1.37
N TYR A 174 12.85 -33.14 -0.25
CA TYR A 174 11.70 -32.61 0.46
C TYR A 174 11.92 -31.15 0.88
N ASP A 175 13.07 -30.84 1.46
CA ASP A 175 13.39 -29.50 1.94
C ASP A 175 13.45 -28.51 0.77
N GLU A 176 14.07 -28.91 -0.35
CA GLU A 176 14.19 -28.11 -1.58
C GLU A 176 12.83 -27.86 -2.26
N LEU A 177 12.01 -28.90 -2.41
CA LEU A 177 10.84 -28.88 -3.29
C LEU A 177 9.51 -28.68 -2.56
N ILE A 178 9.47 -28.90 -1.25
CA ILE A 178 8.25 -28.78 -0.45
C ILE A 178 8.42 -27.72 0.63
N GLN A 179 9.36 -27.89 1.56
CA GLN A 179 9.49 -27.01 2.71
C GLN A 179 9.89 -25.58 2.30
N THR A 180 10.89 -25.43 1.43
CA THR A 180 11.39 -24.12 0.99
C THR A 180 10.34 -23.31 0.24
N PRO A 181 9.59 -23.87 -0.74
CA PRO A 181 8.47 -23.17 -1.37
C PRO A 181 7.41 -22.67 -0.39
N ILE A 182 7.01 -23.48 0.60
CA ILE A 182 6.01 -23.10 1.60
C ILE A 182 6.53 -21.91 2.41
N SER A 183 7.75 -22.01 2.96
CA SER A 183 8.33 -20.93 3.77
C SER A 183 8.57 -19.65 2.97
N ASN A 184 8.97 -19.75 1.70
CA ASN A 184 9.15 -18.57 0.85
C ASN A 184 7.82 -17.86 0.58
N ALA A 185 6.76 -18.61 0.29
CA ALA A 185 5.43 -18.03 0.09
C ALA A 185 4.89 -17.39 1.38
N GLU A 186 5.09 -18.03 2.54
CA GLU A 186 4.73 -17.46 3.84
C GLU A 186 5.42 -16.10 4.06
N ILE A 187 6.74 -16.07 3.85
CA ILE A 187 7.56 -14.85 3.98
C ILE A 187 7.10 -13.77 2.99
N GLU A 188 6.81 -14.15 1.74
CA GLU A 188 6.39 -13.21 0.71
C GLU A 188 5.04 -12.59 1.04
N ILE A 189 4.06 -13.39 1.48
CA ILE A 189 2.76 -12.90 1.94
C ILE A 189 2.93 -11.96 3.13
N LEU A 190 3.71 -12.33 4.14
CA LEU A 190 3.98 -11.47 5.29
C LEU A 190 4.63 -10.16 4.88
N LYS A 191 5.62 -10.20 3.97
CA LYS A 191 6.27 -9.01 3.44
C LYS A 191 5.28 -8.07 2.76
N LYS A 192 4.36 -8.60 1.95
CA LYS A 192 3.29 -7.82 1.31
C LYS A 192 2.36 -7.16 2.32
N LEU A 193 2.01 -7.87 3.39
CA LEU A 193 1.18 -7.31 4.47
C LEU A 193 1.91 -6.18 5.22
N TYR A 194 3.20 -6.36 5.52
CA TYR A 194 4.02 -5.35 6.19
C TYR A 194 4.29 -4.12 5.32
N GLU A 195 4.53 -4.28 4.01
CA GLU A 195 4.73 -3.17 3.08
C GLU A 195 3.45 -2.32 2.89
N PHE A 196 2.28 -2.93 3.12
CA PHE A 196 1.00 -2.25 3.04
C PHE A 196 0.63 -1.50 4.34
N SER A 197 1.05 -2.02 5.50
CA SER A 197 0.86 -1.39 6.82
C SER A 197 1.47 0.01 6.87
#